data_AF-A0A3M6JVB4-F1
#
_entry.id   AF-A0A3M6JVB4-F1
#
_cell.length_a   1.000
_cell.length_b   1.000
_cell.length_c   1.000
_cell.angle_alpha   90.00
_cell.angle_beta   90.00
_cell.angle_gamma   90.00
#
_symmetry.space_group_name_H-M   'P 1'
#
loop_
_entity.id
_entity.type
_entity.pdbx_description
1 polymer ?
#
loop_
_entity_poly.entity_id
_entity_poly.type
_entity_poly.pdbx_seq_one_letter_code
_entity_poly.pdbx_strand_id
1 'polypeptide(L)'
;FAGSLTYENVISNYQNLTYALLLEMILILVSVHGFNGLRGILLDYRSGLRYEKLVNWGCFISAVALIIYGTTTIILANQIQI
;
A
#
# COMPACT_ATOMS: atom_id res chain seq x y z
N PHE A 1 11.81 18.35 -14.00
CA PHE A 1 10.60 17.63 -13.56
C PHE A 1 9.99 16.75 -14.66
N ALA A 2 9.90 17.19 -15.93
CA ALA A 2 9.27 16.38 -16.98
C ALA A 2 9.86 14.96 -17.16
N GLY A 3 11.16 14.78 -16.92
CA GLY A 3 11.83 13.47 -17.05
C GLY A 3 11.62 12.49 -15.90
N SER A 4 11.25 12.93 -14.68
CA SER A 4 11.26 12.04 -13.51
C SER A 4 10.18 10.96 -13.53
N LEU A 5 9.16 11.11 -14.39
CA LEU A 5 8.06 10.16 -14.57
C LEU A 5 8.25 9.26 -15.80
N THR A 6 9.38 9.36 -16.52
CA THR A 6 9.66 8.42 -17.61
C THR A 6 9.94 7.03 -17.03
N TYR A 7 9.61 6.00 -17.80
CA TYR A 7 9.76 4.61 -17.38
C TYR A 7 11.17 4.31 -16.86
N GLU A 8 12.20 4.79 -17.56
CA GLU A 8 13.61 4.57 -17.25
C GLU A 8 14.01 5.18 -15.90
N ASN A 9 13.50 6.38 -15.60
CA ASN A 9 13.80 7.05 -14.35
C ASN A 9 13.02 6.42 -13.18
N VAL A 10 11.78 5.99 -13.41
CA VAL A 10 10.98 5.30 -12.41
C VAL A 10 11.59 3.94 -12.07
N ILE A 11 11.89 3.11 -13.07
CA ILE A 11 12.48 1.78 -12.84
C ILE A 11 13.85 1.88 -12.16
N SER A 12 14.66 2.89 -12.50
CA SER A 12 15.92 3.17 -11.80
C SER A 12 15.74 3.44 -10.31
N ASN A 13 14.60 4.01 -9.89
CA ASN A 13 14.30 4.20 -8.47
C ASN A 13 13.92 2.88 -7.79
N TYR A 14 13.16 2.01 -8.47
CA TYR A 14 12.82 0.67 -7.94
C TYR A 14 14.04 -0.25 -7.83
N GLN A 15 15.03 -0.08 -8.70
CA GLN A 15 16.30 -0.84 -8.69
C GLN A 15 17.32 -0.32 -7.67
N ASN A 16 17.12 0.90 -7.15
CA ASN A 16 17.96 1.44 -6.09
C ASN A 16 17.49 0.89 -4.74
N LEU A 17 18.34 0.13 -4.05
CA LEU A 17 17.98 -0.52 -2.77
C LEU A 17 17.43 0.46 -1.73
N THR A 18 18.04 1.64 -1.58
CA THR A 18 17.58 2.65 -0.61
C THR A 18 16.19 3.16 -0.94
N TYR A 19 15.92 3.42 -2.21
CA TYR A 19 14.60 3.88 -2.65
C TYR A 19 13.56 2.77 -2.64
N ALA A 20 13.93 1.52 -2.95
CA ALA A 20 13.04 0.36 -2.80
C ALA A 20 12.59 0.17 -1.34
N LEU A 21 13.52 0.28 -0.37
CA LEU A 21 13.18 0.23 1.05
C LEU A 21 12.27 1.40 1.46
N LEU A 22 12.54 2.60 0.95
CA LEU A 22 11.71 3.77 1.21
C LEU A 22 10.29 3.60 0.63
N LEU A 23 10.17 3.07 -0.60
CA LEU A 23 8.89 2.77 -1.22
C LEU A 23 8.11 1.72 -0.43
N GLU A 24 8.76 0.67 0.06
CA GLU A 24 8.14 -0.34 0.92
C GLU A 24 7.64 0.26 2.25
N MET A 25 8.46 1.09 2.90
CA MET A 25 8.04 1.77 4.13
C MET A 25 6.83 2.69 3.90
N ILE A 26 6.85 3.48 2.82
CA ILE A 26 5.72 4.35 2.45
C ILE A 26 4.48 3.52 2.16
N LEU A 27 4.62 2.42 1.40
CA LEU A 27 3.52 1.50 1.10
C LEU A 27 2.86 1.00 2.38
N ILE A 28 3.64 0.47 3.32
CA ILE A 28 3.10 -0.05 4.59
C ILE A 28 2.44 1.07 5.40
N LEU A 29 3.13 2.20 5.60
CA LEU A 29 2.64 3.31 6.41
C LEU A 29 1.34 3.90 5.86
N VAL A 30 1.30 4.20 4.57
CA VAL A 30 0.12 4.79 3.92
C VAL A 30 -1.03 3.81 3.89
N SER A 31 -0.77 2.51 3.65
CA SER A 31 -1.81 1.48 3.68
C SER A 31 -2.45 1.38 5.07
N VAL A 32 -1.63 1.18 6.10
CA VAL A 32 -2.13 1.02 7.47
C VAL A 32 -2.84 2.29 7.94
N HIS A 33 -2.25 3.47 7.71
CA HIS A 33 -2.86 4.74 8.09
C HIS A 33 -4.17 5.00 7.34
N GLY A 34 -4.18 4.83 6.01
CA GLY A 34 -5.34 5.06 5.17
C GLY A 34 -6.52 4.15 5.51
N PHE A 35 -6.27 2.85 5.65
CA PHE A 35 -7.33 1.89 6.00
C PHE A 35 -7.79 2.02 7.46
N ASN A 36 -6.92 2.39 8.40
CA ASN A 36 -7.33 2.69 9.77
C ASN A 36 -8.17 3.97 9.85
N GLY A 37 -7.81 5.01 9.08
CA GLY A 37 -8.60 6.23 8.97
C GLY A 37 -9.98 5.97 8.36
N LEU A 38 -10.03 5.22 7.25
CA LEU A 38 -11.29 4.79 6.63
C LEU A 38 -12.15 3.99 7.59
N ARG A 39 -11.55 3.03 8.31
CA ARG A 39 -12.23 2.26 9.35
C ARG A 39 -12.85 3.19 10.39
N GLY A 40 -12.10 4.18 10.90
CA GLY A 40 -12.62 5.17 11.85
C GLY A 40 -13.84 5.89 11.31
N ILE A 41 -13.73 6.49 10.12
CA ILE A 41 -14.82 7.22 9.46
C ILE A 41 -16.07 6.34 9.28
N LEU A 42 -15.89 5.10 8.82
CA LEU A 42 -17.01 4.19 8.58
C LEU A 42 -17.71 3.76 9.87
N LEU A 43 -16.97 3.54 10.95
CA LEU A 43 -17.52 3.18 12.26
C LEU A 43 -18.22 4.39 12.91
N ASP A 44 -17.73 5.61 12.70
CA ASP A 44 -18.38 6.84 13.16
C ASP A 44 -19.68 7.12 12.39
N TYR A 45 -19.74 6.76 11.10
CA TYR A 45 -20.94 6.92 10.27
C TYR A 45 -22.10 6.00 10.70
N ARG A 46 -21.80 4.77 11.12
CA ARG A 46 -22.81 3.79 11.52
C ARG A 46 -22.28 2.81 12.56
N SER A 47 -23.05 2.61 13.63
CA SER A 47 -22.78 1.61 14.66
C SER A 47 -23.60 0.33 14.46
N GLY A 48 -23.08 -0.80 14.96
CA GLY A 48 -23.79 -2.09 14.99
C GLY A 48 -22.90 -3.31 14.74
N LEU A 49 -23.06 -4.35 15.56
CA LEU A 49 -22.18 -5.53 15.62
C LEU A 49 -21.83 -6.16 14.26
N ARG A 50 -22.82 -6.32 13.36
CA ARG A 50 -22.58 -6.90 12.02
C ARG A 50 -21.79 -5.95 11.13
N TYR A 51 -22.14 -4.67 11.15
CA TYR A 51 -21.49 -3.65 10.33
C TYR A 51 -20.05 -3.40 10.80
N GLU A 52 -19.83 -3.30 12.11
CA GLU A 52 -18.49 -3.14 12.68
C GLU A 52 -17.57 -4.31 12.31
N LYS A 53 -18.05 -5.55 12.40
CA LYS A 53 -17.29 -6.73 11.96
C LYS A 53 -16.92 -6.67 10.49
N LEU A 54 -17.85 -6.28 9.62
CA LEU A 54 -17.62 -6.13 8.18
C LEU A 54 -16.59 -5.03 7.89
N VAL A 55 -16.71 -3.86 8.53
CA VAL A 55 -15.77 -2.74 8.34
C VAL A 55 -14.37 -3.12 8.84
N ASN A 56 -14.27 -3.74 10.02
CA ASN A 56 -12.99 -4.19 10.59
C ASN A 56 -12.29 -5.18 9.65
N TRP A 57 -12.97 -6.25 9.24
CA TRP A 57 -12.38 -7.26 8.36
C TRP A 57 -12.13 -6.73 6.94
N GLY A 58 -13.04 -5.92 6.41
CA GLY A 58 -12.90 -5.31 5.09
C GLY A 58 -11.68 -4.41 5.00
N CYS A 59 -11.48 -3.51 5.98
CA CYS A 59 -10.32 -2.62 6.00
C CYS A 59 -9.02 -3.42 6.21
N PHE A 60 -9.03 -4.42 7.09
CA PHE A 60 -7.86 -5.27 7.33
C PHE A 60 -7.43 -6.05 6.08
N ILE A 61 -8.38 -6.77 5.45
CA ILE A 61 -8.11 -7.54 4.22
C ILE A 61 -7.64 -6.62 3.10
N SER A 62 -8.27 -5.45 2.95
CA SER A 62 -7.88 -4.48 1.91
C SER A 62 -6.46 -3.94 2.13
N ALA A 63 -6.09 -3.64 3.38
CA ALA A 63 -4.73 -3.22 3.72
C ALA A 63 -3.70 -4.31 3.39
N VAL A 64 -3.97 -5.55 3.81
CA VAL A 64 -3.09 -6.69 3.53
C VAL A 64 -2.96 -6.94 2.03
N ALA A 65 -4.07 -6.93 1.29
CA ALA A 65 -4.06 -7.13 -0.15
C ALA A 65 -3.26 -6.04 -0.89
N LEU A 66 -3.41 -4.78 -0.48
CA LEU A 66 -2.69 -3.65 -1.08
C LEU A 66 -1.19 -3.71 -0.78
N ILE A 67 -0.80 -4.07 0.44
CA ILE A 67 0.61 -4.29 0.79
C ILE A 67 1.18 -5.43 -0.05
N ILE A 68 0.54 -6.60 -0.09
CA ILE A 68 1.02 -7.75 -0.88
C ILE A 68 1.21 -7.35 -2.35
N TYR A 69 0.23 -6.68 -2.95
CA TYR A 69 0.30 -6.26 -4.35
C TYR A 69 1.39 -5.20 -4.61
N GLY A 70 1.55 -4.25 -3.68
CA GLY A 70 2.61 -3.24 -3.79
C GLY A 70 4.00 -3.85 -3.63
N THR A 71 4.19 -4.73 -2.63
CA THR A 71 5.45 -5.44 -2.39
C THR A 71 5.82 -6.34 -3.57
N THR A 72 4.88 -7.08 -4.16
CA THR A 72 5.14 -7.87 -5.37
C THR A 72 5.56 -6.98 -6.54
N THR A 73 4.95 -5.80 -6.69
CA THR A 73 5.35 -4.82 -7.71
C THR A 73 6.77 -4.31 -7.48
N ILE A 74 7.13 -3.97 -6.25
CA ILE A 74 8.50 -3.51 -5.90
C ILE A 74 9.52 -4.61 -6.19
N ILE A 75 9.24 -5.86 -5.82
CA ILE A 75 10.12 -7.01 -6.05
C ILE A 75 10.32 -7.27 -7.55
N LEU A 76 9.23 -7.28 -8.33
CA LEU A 76 9.29 -7.51 -9.78
C LEU A 76 10.05 -6.37 -10.49
N ALA A 77 9.83 -5.12 -10.06
CA ALA A 77 10.49 -3.95 -10.62
C ALA A 77 11.99 -3.86 -10.27
N ASN A 78 12.37 -4.34 -9.08
CA ASN A 78 13.77 -4.42 -8.62
C ASN A 78 14.56 -5.57 -9.29
N GLN A 79 13.94 -6.31 -10.21
CA GLN A 79 14.51 -7.48 -10.93
C GLN A 79 14.87 -8.68 -10.04
N ILE A 80 13.87 -9.23 -9.35
CA ILE A 80 13.89 -10.66 -9.00
C ILE A 80 13.00 -11.40 -9.98
N GLN A 81 13.61 -12.10 -10.94
CA GLN A 81 12.95 -13.22 -11.63
C GLN A 81 12.75 -14.31 -10.56
N ILE A 82 11.51 -14.67 -10.28
CA ILE A 82 11.18 -15.89 -9.52
C ILE A 82 11.36 -17.09 -10.45
#